data_AF-A0A160VRI5-F1
#
_entry.id   AF-A0A160VRI5-F1
#
_cell.length_a   1.000
_cell.length_b   1.000
_cell.length_c   1.000
_cell.angle_alpha   90.00
_cell.angle_beta   90.00
_cell.angle_gamma   90.00
#
_symmetry.space_group_name_H-M   'P 1'
#
loop_
_entity.id
_entity.type
_entity.pdbx_description
1 polymer ?
#
loop_
_entity_poly.entity_id
_entity_poly.type
_entity_poly.pdbx_seq_one_letter_code
_entity_poly.pdbx_strand_id
1 'polypeptide(L)'
;MEIVHLGYFVRDLIVMATTLTATVIIFILRRRARATLRYRPFALASFLGFISFVVITLAQIIGALINTTVLYAEREYWQAVRSVLLTVAAFLLLLSVMMFYVPFGRGKYMVLKVVTEPTLEAWGGYWCRREECYAAFKELLKMRLPGIAITRNPPEIFREKLGLKLTPVIWISKVQHEDAISPTRLEYLIQRLADFLKSVDVDKVILIDCVDYLILENGEDAVFKFITTLKDLATLNRGILIVSIEKEALSDKAYNFLTSELEPIENLKMKAREEE
;
A
#
# COMPACT_ATOMS: atom_id res chain seq x y z
N MET A 1 56.26 0.78 6.61
CA MET A 1 55.20 0.07 7.33
C MET A 1 55.33 -1.39 6.98
N GLU A 2 55.74 -2.24 7.91
CA GLU A 2 55.83 -3.69 7.66
C GLU A 2 54.59 -4.39 8.20
N ILE A 3 54.15 -5.45 7.51
CA ILE A 3 52.95 -6.21 7.87
C ILE A 3 53.38 -7.36 8.79
N VAL A 4 52.87 -7.37 10.03
CA VAL A 4 53.21 -8.40 11.02
C VAL A 4 52.37 -9.65 10.82
N HIS A 5 51.08 -9.47 10.56
CA HIS A 5 50.14 -10.57 10.33
C HIS A 5 49.36 -10.36 9.02
N LEU A 6 49.87 -10.98 7.95
CA LEU A 6 49.30 -10.82 6.60
C LEU A 6 47.83 -11.25 6.52
N GLY A 7 47.45 -12.38 7.13
CA GLY A 7 46.07 -12.88 7.08
C GLY A 7 45.05 -11.95 7.72
N TYR A 8 45.35 -11.42 8.91
CA TYR A 8 44.46 -10.49 9.61
C TYR A 8 44.42 -9.12 8.93
N PHE A 9 45.55 -8.66 8.39
CA PHE A 9 45.64 -7.44 7.60
C PHE A 9 44.77 -7.51 6.34
N VAL A 10 44.90 -8.60 5.56
CA VAL A 10 44.11 -8.81 4.33
C VAL A 10 42.62 -8.94 4.66
N ARG A 11 42.25 -9.67 5.72
CA ARG A 11 40.85 -9.74 6.19
C ARG A 11 40.30 -8.35 6.48
N ASP A 12 41.04 -7.53 7.24
CA ASP A 12 40.57 -6.20 7.64
C ASP A 12 40.43 -5.26 6.43
N LEU A 13 41.32 -5.37 5.43
CA LEU A 13 41.18 -4.66 4.14
C LEU A 13 39.94 -5.09 3.34
N ILE A 14 39.66 -6.41 3.26
CA ILE A 14 38.49 -6.93 2.55
C ILE A 14 37.21 -6.41 3.22
N VAL A 15 37.12 -6.52 4.55
CA VAL A 15 35.95 -6.04 5.31
C VAL A 15 35.80 -4.53 5.18
N MET A 16 36.90 -3.77 5.20
CA MET A 16 36.88 -2.33 4.99
C MET A 16 36.34 -1.96 3.59
N ALA A 17 36.79 -2.66 2.54
CA ALA A 17 36.33 -2.41 1.18
C ALA A 17 34.82 -2.70 1.04
N THR A 18 34.33 -3.80 1.60
CA THR A 18 32.90 -4.15 1.55
C THR A 18 32.04 -3.16 2.34
N THR A 19 32.48 -2.73 3.53
CA THR A 19 31.73 -1.77 4.37
C THR A 19 31.74 -0.37 3.77
N LEU A 20 32.83 0.04 3.12
CA LEU A 20 32.90 1.31 2.38
C LEU A 20 31.93 1.31 1.20
N THR A 21 31.91 0.22 0.42
CA THR A 21 30.97 0.06 -0.70
C THR A 21 29.52 0.10 -0.22
N ALA A 22 29.20 -0.60 0.89
CA ALA A 22 27.88 -0.55 1.51
C ALA A 22 27.51 0.87 1.97
N THR A 23 28.45 1.61 2.55
CA THR A 23 28.26 3.00 2.99
C THR A 23 27.90 3.92 1.82
N VAL A 24 28.61 3.79 0.69
CA VAL A 24 28.34 4.56 -0.54
C VAL A 24 26.97 4.22 -1.12
N ILE A 25 26.63 2.93 -1.20
CA ILE A 25 25.32 2.48 -1.70
C ILE A 25 24.20 3.06 -0.83
N ILE A 26 24.31 2.93 0.50
CA ILE A 26 23.30 3.46 1.43
C ILE A 26 23.19 4.98 1.30
N PHE A 27 24.29 5.70 1.11
CA PHE A 27 24.27 7.14 0.89
C PHE A 27 23.50 7.54 -0.38
N ILE A 28 23.77 6.86 -1.50
CA ILE A 28 23.09 7.09 -2.78
C ILE A 28 21.59 6.76 -2.66
N LEU A 29 21.27 5.59 -2.10
CA LEU A 29 19.90 5.14 -1.88
C LEU A 29 19.15 6.09 -0.94
N ARG A 30 19.78 6.58 0.13
CA ARG A 30 19.18 7.54 1.06
C ARG A 30 18.84 8.87 0.39
N ARG A 31 19.66 9.33 -0.56
CA ARG A 31 19.39 10.58 -1.31
C ARG A 31 18.18 10.41 -2.22
N ARG A 32 18.09 9.29 -2.96
CA ARG A 32 16.93 8.97 -3.82
C ARG A 32 15.67 8.70 -2.99
N ALA A 33 15.79 7.87 -1.96
CA ALA A 33 14.67 7.50 -1.11
C ALA A 33 14.07 8.69 -0.35
N ARG A 34 14.86 9.70 0.05
CA ARG A 34 14.30 10.92 0.64
C ARG A 34 13.41 11.72 -0.32
N ALA A 35 13.68 11.65 -1.62
CA ALA A 35 12.87 12.33 -2.63
C ALA A 35 11.54 11.58 -2.91
N THR A 36 11.53 10.26 -2.76
CA THR A 36 10.38 9.41 -3.16
C THR A 36 9.54 8.90 -1.98
N LEU A 37 10.17 8.58 -0.85
CA LEU A 37 9.54 7.96 0.31
C LEU A 37 9.37 8.98 1.44
N ARG A 38 8.15 9.49 1.60
CA ARG A 38 7.76 10.41 2.69
C ARG A 38 7.59 9.70 4.05
N TYR A 39 8.35 8.61 4.28
CA TYR A 39 8.21 7.72 5.43
C TYR A 39 9.34 7.93 6.44
N ARG A 40 9.01 8.56 7.58
CA ARG A 40 9.99 8.95 8.63
C ARG A 40 10.79 7.77 9.21
N PRO A 41 10.20 6.61 9.54
CA PRO A 41 10.95 5.49 10.14
C PRO A 41 12.02 4.92 9.20
N PHE A 42 11.77 4.86 7.89
CA PHE A 42 12.77 4.41 6.91
C PHE A 42 13.97 5.37 6.83
N ALA A 43 13.71 6.68 6.84
CA ALA A 43 14.80 7.67 6.83
C ALA A 43 15.69 7.55 8.07
N LEU A 44 15.11 7.26 9.23
CA LEU A 44 15.82 7.04 10.48
C LEU A 44 16.60 5.71 10.45
N ALA A 45 15.98 4.62 9.98
CA ALA A 45 16.60 3.31 9.86
C ALA A 45 17.81 3.34 8.91
N SER A 46 17.66 3.93 7.72
CA SER A 46 18.74 4.11 6.76
C SER A 46 19.88 4.97 7.32
N PHE A 47 19.57 5.99 8.13
CA PHE A 47 20.58 6.83 8.76
C PHE A 47 21.40 6.08 9.82
N LEU A 48 20.75 5.30 10.69
CA LEU A 48 21.46 4.49 11.67
C LEU A 48 22.33 3.41 11.01
N GLY A 49 21.84 2.79 9.94
CA GLY A 49 22.61 1.83 9.16
C GLY A 49 23.85 2.48 8.56
N PHE A 50 23.71 3.68 7.97
CA PHE A 50 24.85 4.46 7.48
C PHE A 50 25.89 4.74 8.56
N ILE A 51 25.47 5.20 9.74
CA ILE A 51 26.40 5.44 10.88
C ILE A 51 27.11 4.15 11.28
N SER A 52 26.38 3.03 11.37
CA SER A 52 26.98 1.74 11.72
C SER A 52 28.09 1.34 10.75
N PHE A 53 27.86 1.41 9.43
CA PHE A 53 28.89 1.06 8.45
C PHE A 53 30.10 2.00 8.45
N VAL A 54 29.90 3.28 8.77
CA VAL A 54 31.01 4.23 8.98
C VAL A 54 31.85 3.81 10.19
N VAL A 55 31.22 3.49 11.32
CA VAL A 55 31.92 3.04 12.53
C VAL A 55 32.66 1.72 12.29
N ILE A 56 32.07 0.76 11.56
CA ILE A 56 32.75 -0.48 11.16
C ILE A 56 33.99 -0.15 10.31
N THR A 57 33.86 0.76 9.34
CA THR A 57 34.97 1.13 8.45
C THR A 57 36.13 1.74 9.26
N LEU A 58 35.84 2.63 10.23
CA LEU A 58 36.84 3.16 11.15
C LEU A 58 37.50 2.06 12.00
N ALA A 59 36.71 1.10 12.50
CA ALA A 59 37.23 -0.03 13.26
C ALA A 59 38.13 -0.95 12.40
N GLN A 60 37.86 -1.10 11.09
CA GLN A 60 38.72 -1.87 10.20
C GLN A 60 40.00 -1.12 9.82
N ILE A 61 39.97 0.21 9.72
CA ILE A 61 41.20 1.01 9.56
C ILE A 61 42.12 0.79 10.77
N ILE A 62 41.58 0.86 11.98
CA ILE A 62 42.33 0.54 13.21
C ILE A 62 42.83 -0.91 13.17
N GLY A 63 41.99 -1.86 12.78
CA GLY A 63 42.37 -3.26 12.62
C GLY A 63 43.53 -3.48 11.65
N ALA A 64 43.49 -2.84 10.48
CA ALA A 64 44.57 -2.89 9.50
C ALA A 64 45.87 -2.30 10.07
N LEU A 65 45.80 -1.19 10.80
CA LEU A 65 46.96 -0.53 11.41
C LEU A 65 47.55 -1.31 12.59
N ILE A 66 46.74 -2.04 13.37
CA ILE A 66 47.22 -2.93 14.45
C ILE A 66 48.09 -4.07 13.89
N ASN A 67 47.76 -4.56 12.69
CA ASN A 67 48.48 -5.65 12.04
C ASN A 67 49.76 -5.18 11.33
N THR A 68 50.15 -3.91 11.50
CA THR A 68 51.38 -3.33 10.94
C THR A 68 52.25 -2.75 12.04
N THR A 69 53.52 -2.48 11.74
CA THR A 69 54.47 -1.90 12.70
C THR A 69 54.05 -0.54 13.29
N VAL A 70 52.99 0.10 12.79
CA VAL A 70 52.52 1.41 13.22
C VAL A 70 51.84 1.35 14.59
N LEU A 71 50.88 0.43 14.79
CA LEU A 71 50.14 0.30 16.04
C LEU A 71 50.42 -1.02 16.79
N TYR A 72 51.37 -1.83 16.30
CA TYR A 72 51.71 -3.10 16.92
C TYR A 72 52.24 -2.97 18.36
N ALA A 73 52.95 -1.88 18.67
CA ALA A 73 53.53 -1.62 19.99
C ALA A 73 52.46 -1.42 21.08
N GLU A 74 51.30 -0.83 20.74
CA GLU A 74 50.17 -0.58 21.64
C GLU A 74 48.95 -1.44 21.26
N ARG A 75 49.22 -2.65 20.74
CA ARG A 75 48.19 -3.53 20.17
C ARG A 75 47.01 -3.76 21.11
N GLU A 76 47.26 -3.98 22.39
CA GLU A 76 46.21 -4.29 23.37
C GLU A 76 45.22 -3.13 23.52
N TYR A 77 45.71 -1.90 23.63
CA TYR A 77 44.89 -0.69 23.72
C TYR A 77 44.04 -0.49 22.47
N TRP A 78 44.67 -0.51 21.29
CA TRP A 78 43.95 -0.30 20.03
C TRP A 78 42.98 -1.43 19.70
N GLN A 79 43.28 -2.66 20.14
CA GLN A 79 42.36 -3.80 20.04
C GLN A 79 41.13 -3.60 20.93
N ALA A 80 41.28 -3.04 22.13
CA ALA A 80 40.16 -2.69 23.00
C ALA A 80 39.28 -1.61 22.34
N VAL A 81 39.89 -0.53 21.83
CA VAL A 81 39.18 0.53 21.09
C VAL A 81 38.41 -0.04 19.91
N ARG A 82 39.05 -0.88 19.08
CA ARG A 82 38.41 -1.57 17.95
C ARG A 82 37.20 -2.39 18.40
N SER A 83 37.32 -3.13 19.51
CA SER A 83 36.25 -4.00 20.01
C SER A 83 35.04 -3.20 20.49
N VAL A 84 35.26 -2.07 21.16
CA VAL A 84 34.21 -1.13 21.55
C VAL A 84 33.49 -0.56 20.33
N LEU A 85 34.23 -0.10 19.32
CA LEU A 85 33.66 0.43 18.08
C LEU A 85 32.79 -0.62 17.34
N LEU A 86 33.27 -1.85 17.23
CA LEU A 86 32.51 -2.94 16.60
C LEU A 86 31.23 -3.27 17.38
N THR A 87 31.28 -3.21 18.72
CA THR A 87 30.11 -3.47 19.57
C THR A 87 29.04 -2.39 19.39
N VAL A 88 29.45 -1.12 19.40
CA VAL A 88 28.56 0.02 19.14
C VAL A 88 27.97 -0.09 17.73
N ALA A 89 28.78 -0.42 16.73
CA ALA A 89 28.30 -0.56 15.37
C ALA A 89 27.29 -1.70 15.22
N ALA A 90 27.52 -2.84 15.88
CA ALA A 90 26.59 -3.97 15.87
C ALA A 90 25.23 -3.59 16.48
N PHE A 91 25.23 -2.85 17.60
CA PHE A 91 24.00 -2.36 18.21
C PHE A 91 23.24 -1.40 17.30
N LEU A 92 23.95 -0.46 16.65
CA LEU A 92 23.35 0.47 15.68
C LEU A 92 22.78 -0.25 14.45
N LEU A 93 23.48 -1.28 13.96
CA LEU A 93 23.02 -2.09 12.84
C LEU A 93 21.75 -2.85 13.21
N LEU A 94 21.72 -3.47 14.39
CA LEU A 94 20.54 -4.15 14.91
C LEU A 94 19.34 -3.19 15.00
N LEU A 95 19.55 -1.99 15.55
CA LEU A 95 18.50 -0.97 15.67
C LEU A 95 18.00 -0.51 14.29
N SER A 96 18.91 -0.34 13.32
CA SER A 96 18.58 -0.03 11.92
C SER A 96 17.69 -1.11 11.30
N VAL A 97 18.08 -2.38 11.43
CA VAL A 97 17.32 -3.53 10.90
C VAL A 97 15.96 -3.64 11.58
N MET A 98 15.89 -3.54 12.91
CA MET A 98 14.62 -3.59 13.63
C MET A 98 13.66 -2.49 13.20
N MET A 99 14.12 -1.24 13.08
CA MET A 99 13.26 -0.15 12.60
C MET A 99 12.81 -0.32 11.16
N PHE A 100 13.59 -1.02 10.34
CA PHE A 100 13.16 -1.39 9.00
C PHE A 100 12.05 -2.45 9.04
N TYR A 101 12.20 -3.53 9.83
CA TYR A 101 11.28 -4.68 9.82
C TYR A 101 10.03 -4.56 10.71
N VAL A 102 10.10 -3.87 11.85
CA VAL A 102 8.98 -3.73 12.79
C VAL A 102 7.71 -3.14 12.13
N PRO A 103 7.81 -2.14 11.24
CA PRO A 103 6.65 -1.67 10.47
C PRO A 103 5.97 -2.75 9.64
N PHE A 104 6.74 -3.66 9.02
CA PHE A 104 6.19 -4.75 8.22
C PHE A 104 5.50 -5.80 9.11
N GLY A 105 6.08 -6.12 10.26
CA GLY A 105 5.48 -7.06 11.23
C GLY A 105 4.20 -6.55 11.89
N ARG A 106 3.96 -5.23 11.91
CA ARG A 106 2.74 -4.61 12.44
C ARG A 106 1.61 -4.48 11.41
N GLY A 107 1.72 -5.10 10.24
CA GLY A 107 0.65 -5.12 9.22
C GLY A 107 0.39 -3.78 8.54
N LYS A 108 1.28 -2.79 8.67
CA LYS A 108 1.21 -1.54 7.90
C LYS A 108 1.92 -1.76 6.56
N TYR A 109 1.22 -2.38 5.62
CA TYR A 109 1.72 -2.55 4.25
C TYR A 109 2.04 -1.18 3.64
N MET A 110 3.33 -0.90 3.42
CA MET A 110 3.80 0.26 2.66
C MET A 110 3.62 -0.07 1.18
N VAL A 111 2.50 0.34 0.60
CA VAL A 111 2.28 0.23 -0.85
C VAL A 111 3.25 1.21 -1.53
N LEU A 112 4.32 0.68 -2.13
CA LEU A 112 5.22 1.43 -3.00
C LEU A 112 4.42 1.91 -4.21
N LYS A 113 4.03 3.20 -4.20
CA LYS A 113 3.28 3.85 -5.29
C LYS A 113 4.20 4.01 -6.49
N VAL A 114 4.14 3.07 -7.43
CA VAL A 114 4.70 3.24 -8.79
C VAL A 114 3.58 3.00 -9.78
N VAL A 115 2.71 3.98 -9.99
CA VAL A 115 1.86 4.04 -11.18
C VAL A 115 1.64 5.51 -11.52
N THR A 116 2.10 5.94 -12.70
CA THR A 116 1.56 7.09 -13.42
C THR A 116 0.10 6.77 -13.72
N GLU A 117 -0.80 7.22 -12.85
CA GLU A 117 -2.23 6.91 -12.97
C GLU A 117 -2.90 7.88 -13.95
N PRO A 118 -3.76 7.38 -14.85
CA PRO A 118 -4.70 8.24 -15.55
C PRO A 118 -5.67 8.80 -14.50
N THR A 119 -5.58 10.10 -14.23
CA THR A 119 -6.59 10.78 -13.41
C THR A 119 -7.86 10.94 -14.23
N LEU A 120 -8.90 10.19 -13.90
CA LEU A 120 -10.24 10.36 -14.45
C LEU A 120 -10.86 11.62 -13.80
N GLU A 121 -11.30 12.58 -14.61
CA GLU A 121 -11.98 13.80 -14.15
C GLU A 121 -13.48 13.58 -13.84
N ALA A 122 -13.84 12.38 -13.38
CA ALA A 122 -15.23 11.95 -13.25
C ALA A 122 -15.42 11.08 -11.99
N TRP A 123 -15.26 11.69 -10.82
CA TRP A 123 -15.57 11.07 -9.53
C TRP A 123 -17.01 11.35 -9.17
N GLY A 124 -17.68 10.36 -8.58
CA GLY A 124 -19.10 10.47 -8.25
C GLY A 124 -19.81 9.13 -8.29
N GLY A 125 -21.14 9.20 -8.39
CA GLY A 125 -22.01 8.04 -8.44
C GLY A 125 -22.71 7.90 -9.77
N TYR A 126 -22.66 6.69 -10.32
CA TYR A 126 -23.21 6.31 -11.60
C TYR A 126 -24.16 5.14 -11.45
N TRP A 127 -25.18 5.09 -12.29
CA TRP A 127 -26.08 3.96 -12.40
C TRP A 127 -26.15 3.41 -13.83
N CYS A 128 -26.46 2.13 -13.92
CA CYS A 128 -26.61 1.41 -15.19
C CYS A 128 -27.38 0.12 -14.98
N ARG A 129 -27.75 -0.54 -16.08
CA ARG A 129 -28.23 -1.93 -16.01
C ARG A 129 -27.09 -2.86 -15.63
N ARG A 130 -27.42 -4.03 -15.08
CA ARG A 130 -26.42 -4.94 -14.48
C ARG A 130 -25.29 -5.32 -15.44
N GLU A 131 -25.62 -5.68 -16.68
CA GLU A 131 -24.62 -6.06 -17.69
C GLU A 131 -23.69 -4.89 -18.07
N GLU A 132 -24.25 -3.69 -18.21
CA GLU A 132 -23.50 -2.46 -18.50
C GLU A 132 -22.58 -2.09 -17.33
N CYS A 133 -23.06 -2.16 -16.10
CA CYS A 133 -22.25 -1.90 -14.91
C CYS A 133 -21.09 -2.89 -14.79
N TYR A 134 -21.33 -4.16 -15.10
CA TYR A 134 -20.29 -5.18 -15.14
C TYR A 134 -19.25 -4.92 -16.23
N ALA A 135 -19.67 -4.47 -17.41
CA ALA A 135 -18.76 -4.07 -18.48
C ALA A 135 -17.89 -2.88 -18.06
N ALA A 136 -18.51 -1.81 -17.56
CA ALA A 136 -17.82 -0.60 -17.09
C ALA A 136 -16.84 -0.91 -15.94
N PHE A 137 -17.26 -1.72 -14.97
CA PHE A 137 -16.39 -2.14 -13.87
C PHE A 137 -15.16 -2.91 -14.37
N LYS A 138 -15.33 -3.84 -15.33
CA LYS A 138 -14.22 -4.56 -15.95
C LYS A 138 -13.27 -3.63 -16.70
N GLU A 139 -13.78 -2.63 -17.40
CA GLU A 139 -12.96 -1.65 -18.12
C GLU A 139 -12.11 -0.80 -17.17
N LEU A 140 -12.71 -0.31 -16.08
CA LEU A 140 -11.97 0.43 -15.05
C LEU A 140 -10.89 -0.45 -14.39
N LEU A 141 -11.18 -1.71 -14.11
CA LEU A 141 -10.17 -2.64 -13.60
C LEU A 141 -9.04 -2.89 -14.61
N LYS A 142 -9.32 -2.93 -15.92
CA LYS A 142 -8.28 -3.04 -16.97
C LYS A 142 -7.36 -1.82 -17.00
N MET A 143 -7.87 -0.64 -16.65
CA MET A 143 -7.08 0.58 -16.46
C MET A 143 -6.23 0.55 -15.18
N ARG A 144 -6.20 -0.59 -14.46
CA ARG A 144 -5.46 -0.82 -13.21
C ARG A 144 -5.95 0.00 -12.02
N LEU A 145 -7.19 0.49 -12.08
CA LEU A 145 -7.86 1.11 -10.94
C LEU A 145 -8.14 0.03 -9.89
N PRO A 146 -7.79 0.23 -8.61
CA PRO A 146 -8.24 -0.65 -7.55
C PRO A 146 -9.77 -0.64 -7.50
N GLY A 147 -10.37 -1.83 -7.46
CA GLY A 147 -11.82 -1.96 -7.41
C GLY A 147 -12.30 -2.90 -6.32
N ILE A 148 -13.50 -2.66 -5.81
CA ILE A 148 -14.21 -3.54 -4.87
C ILE A 148 -15.65 -3.71 -5.33
N ALA A 149 -16.17 -4.94 -5.26
CA ALA A 149 -17.57 -5.23 -5.59
C ALA A 149 -18.36 -5.63 -4.34
N ILE A 150 -19.60 -5.19 -4.25
CA ILE A 150 -20.59 -5.59 -3.26
C ILE A 150 -21.66 -6.36 -4.01
N THR A 151 -21.80 -7.65 -3.70
CA THR A 151 -22.72 -8.53 -4.42
C THR A 151 -23.35 -9.59 -3.53
N ARG A 152 -24.50 -10.11 -3.97
CA ARG A 152 -25.14 -11.29 -3.36
C ARG A 152 -24.50 -12.59 -3.82
N ASN A 153 -23.73 -12.58 -4.90
CA ASN A 153 -23.01 -13.76 -5.37
C ASN A 153 -21.76 -14.01 -4.51
N PRO A 154 -21.48 -15.27 -4.13
CA PRO A 154 -20.24 -15.62 -3.47
C PRO A 154 -19.01 -15.12 -4.27
N PRO A 155 -17.91 -14.77 -3.60
CA PRO A 155 -16.73 -14.18 -4.24
C PRO A 155 -16.17 -15.01 -5.40
N GLU A 156 -16.17 -16.33 -5.28
CA GLU A 156 -15.66 -17.27 -6.29
C GLU A 156 -16.50 -17.19 -7.56
N ILE A 157 -17.82 -17.26 -7.41
CA ILE A 157 -18.79 -17.22 -8.52
C ILE A 157 -18.75 -15.86 -9.21
N PHE A 158 -18.69 -14.77 -8.44
CA PHE A 158 -18.65 -13.43 -8.99
C PHE A 158 -17.36 -13.18 -9.79
N ARG A 159 -16.22 -13.64 -9.26
CA ARG A 159 -14.92 -13.53 -9.94
C ARG A 159 -14.90 -14.35 -11.23
N GLU A 160 -15.38 -15.59 -11.18
CA GLU A 160 -15.47 -16.46 -12.37
C GLU A 160 -16.33 -15.81 -13.46
N LYS A 161 -17.53 -15.32 -13.10
CA LYS A 161 -18.47 -14.66 -14.02
C LYS A 161 -17.85 -13.48 -14.76
N LEU A 162 -17.02 -12.69 -14.08
CA LEU A 162 -16.40 -11.49 -14.66
C LEU A 162 -14.95 -11.70 -15.14
N GLY A 163 -14.41 -12.91 -15.00
CA GLY A 163 -13.01 -13.21 -15.33
C GLY A 163 -12.01 -12.47 -14.45
N LEU A 164 -12.35 -12.20 -13.19
CA LEU A 164 -11.53 -11.47 -12.23
C LEU A 164 -10.64 -12.44 -11.45
N LYS A 165 -9.44 -11.99 -11.07
CA LYS A 165 -8.49 -12.80 -10.28
C LYS A 165 -8.42 -12.36 -8.81
N LEU A 166 -7.98 -11.12 -8.58
CA LEU A 166 -7.62 -10.63 -7.23
C LEU A 166 -8.56 -9.56 -6.68
N THR A 167 -9.61 -9.20 -7.43
CA THR A 167 -10.53 -8.13 -7.02
C THR A 167 -11.24 -8.51 -5.71
N PRO A 168 -11.16 -7.67 -4.67
CA PRO A 168 -11.95 -7.84 -3.46
C PRO A 168 -13.45 -7.85 -3.75
N VAL A 169 -14.17 -8.79 -3.14
CA VAL A 169 -15.62 -8.92 -3.25
C VAL A 169 -16.18 -9.02 -1.85
N ILE A 170 -17.09 -8.11 -1.51
CA ILE A 170 -17.91 -8.17 -0.30
C ILE A 170 -19.17 -8.96 -0.64
N TRP A 171 -19.31 -10.12 -0.02
CA TRP A 171 -20.47 -10.97 -0.19
C TRP A 171 -21.57 -10.61 0.80
N ILE A 172 -22.72 -10.18 0.29
CA ILE A 172 -23.90 -9.83 1.08
C ILE A 172 -24.78 -11.06 1.25
N SER A 173 -24.84 -11.60 2.46
CA SER A 173 -25.60 -12.81 2.76
C SER A 173 -26.02 -12.86 4.23
N LYS A 174 -27.12 -13.56 4.51
CA LYS A 174 -27.57 -13.88 5.88
C LYS A 174 -26.91 -15.14 6.44
N VAL A 175 -26.23 -15.90 5.59
CA VAL A 175 -25.54 -17.13 6.00
C VAL A 175 -24.38 -16.76 6.92
N GLN A 176 -24.25 -17.48 8.04
CA GLN A 176 -23.08 -17.36 8.90
C GLN A 176 -21.88 -18.01 8.19
N HIS A 177 -21.11 -17.17 7.50
CA HIS A 177 -19.88 -17.54 6.80
C HIS A 177 -18.84 -16.46 7.08
N GLU A 178 -17.56 -16.83 7.21
CA GLU A 178 -16.50 -15.90 7.59
C GLU A 178 -16.37 -14.71 6.63
N ASP A 179 -16.57 -14.97 5.33
CA ASP A 179 -16.51 -13.96 4.27
C ASP A 179 -17.84 -13.24 3.96
N ALA A 180 -18.94 -13.58 4.65
CA ALA A 180 -20.25 -12.98 4.42
C ALA A 180 -20.53 -11.81 5.36
N ILE A 181 -21.08 -10.73 4.82
CA ILE A 181 -21.58 -9.59 5.58
C ILE A 181 -23.11 -9.57 5.52
N SER A 182 -23.74 -9.47 6.69
CA SER A 182 -25.21 -9.34 6.78
C SER A 182 -25.69 -8.09 6.02
N PRO A 183 -26.77 -8.18 5.21
CA PRO A 183 -27.33 -7.04 4.49
C PRO A 183 -27.79 -5.90 5.41
N THR A 184 -28.08 -6.20 6.67
CA THR A 184 -28.54 -5.22 7.67
C THR A 184 -27.44 -4.37 8.28
N ARG A 185 -26.17 -4.67 7.99
CA ARG A 185 -25.00 -3.97 8.56
C ARG A 185 -24.51 -2.85 7.63
N LEU A 186 -25.41 -1.98 7.20
CA LEU A 186 -25.09 -0.87 6.27
C LEU A 186 -23.96 0.03 6.80
N GLU A 187 -23.97 0.36 8.09
CA GLU A 187 -22.92 1.19 8.72
C GLU A 187 -21.52 0.57 8.61
N TYR A 188 -21.46 -0.76 8.80
CA TYR A 188 -20.21 -1.51 8.64
C TYR A 188 -19.72 -1.51 7.19
N LEU A 189 -20.65 -1.61 6.23
CA LEU A 189 -20.32 -1.49 4.81
C LEU A 189 -19.78 -0.09 4.48
N ILE A 190 -20.40 0.98 4.98
CA ILE A 190 -19.90 2.35 4.81
C ILE A 190 -18.48 2.46 5.35
N GLN A 191 -18.23 2.00 6.58
CA GLN A 191 -16.89 2.08 7.17
C GLN A 191 -15.85 1.34 6.30
N ARG A 192 -16.15 0.11 5.87
CA ARG A 192 -15.24 -0.70 5.05
C ARG A 192 -14.95 -0.06 3.70
N LEU A 193 -15.97 0.50 3.04
CA LEU A 193 -15.81 1.17 1.75
C LEU A 193 -15.12 2.53 1.89
N ALA A 194 -15.38 3.27 2.98
CA ALA A 194 -14.67 4.51 3.31
C ALA A 194 -13.17 4.24 3.54
N ASP A 195 -12.82 3.18 4.28
CA ASP A 195 -11.43 2.77 4.49
C ASP A 195 -10.75 2.41 3.16
N PHE A 196 -11.45 1.69 2.28
CA PHE A 196 -10.96 1.40 0.93
C PHE A 196 -10.72 2.68 0.12
N LEU A 197 -11.68 3.60 0.10
CA LEU A 197 -11.57 4.89 -0.59
C LEU A 197 -10.42 5.75 -0.06
N LYS A 198 -10.16 5.73 1.25
CA LYS A 198 -9.10 6.52 1.91
C LYS A 198 -7.73 5.83 1.95
N SER A 199 -7.65 4.56 1.56
CA SER A 199 -6.44 3.74 1.73
C SER A 199 -5.22 4.28 0.96
N VAL A 200 -5.43 4.82 -0.24
CA VAL A 200 -4.38 5.35 -1.12
C VAL A 200 -4.95 6.51 -1.96
N ASP A 201 -4.19 7.57 -2.22
CA ASP A 201 -4.62 8.70 -3.05
C ASP A 201 -4.58 8.38 -4.56
N VAL A 202 -5.46 7.47 -4.98
CA VAL A 202 -5.57 6.94 -6.35
C VAL A 202 -7.04 6.86 -6.71
N ASP A 203 -7.35 6.92 -8.00
CA ASP A 203 -8.71 6.71 -8.48
C ASP A 203 -9.14 5.26 -8.19
N LYS A 204 -10.35 5.06 -7.68
CA LYS A 204 -10.86 3.75 -7.28
C LYS A 204 -12.28 3.54 -7.76
N VAL A 205 -12.66 2.29 -7.93
CA VAL A 205 -14.03 1.93 -8.34
C VAL A 205 -14.73 1.04 -7.31
N ILE A 206 -15.98 1.37 -7.00
CA ILE A 206 -16.87 0.54 -6.19
C ILE A 206 -18.04 0.12 -7.07
N LEU A 207 -18.36 -1.17 -7.10
CA LEU A 207 -19.54 -1.70 -7.76
C LEU A 207 -20.53 -2.24 -6.73
N ILE A 208 -21.79 -1.82 -6.78
CA ILE A 208 -22.89 -2.40 -6.00
C ILE A 208 -23.90 -3.02 -6.98
N ASP A 209 -24.08 -4.34 -6.94
CA ASP A 209 -24.97 -5.04 -7.89
C ASP A 209 -26.30 -5.53 -7.29
N CYS A 210 -26.50 -5.32 -6.00
CA CYS A 210 -27.57 -5.90 -5.19
C CYS A 210 -28.37 -4.85 -4.39
N VAL A 211 -28.58 -3.66 -4.95
CA VAL A 211 -29.28 -2.55 -4.27
C VAL A 211 -30.75 -2.90 -3.95
N ASP A 212 -31.40 -3.64 -4.85
CA ASP A 212 -32.74 -4.21 -4.68
C ASP A 212 -32.82 -5.08 -3.41
N TYR A 213 -31.82 -5.93 -3.20
CA TYR A 213 -31.76 -6.76 -2.00
C TYR A 213 -31.48 -5.94 -0.74
N LEU A 214 -30.60 -4.93 -0.81
CA LEU A 214 -30.37 -4.05 0.33
C LEU A 214 -31.66 -3.31 0.72
N ILE A 215 -32.46 -2.88 -0.25
CA ILE A 215 -33.76 -2.21 -0.02
C ILE A 215 -34.74 -3.19 0.61
N LEU A 216 -34.81 -4.43 0.10
CA LEU A 216 -35.68 -5.47 0.66
C LEU A 216 -35.40 -5.71 2.15
N GLU A 217 -34.12 -5.66 2.54
CA GLU A 217 -33.67 -6.00 3.90
C GLU A 217 -33.69 -4.83 4.88
N ASN A 218 -33.54 -3.58 4.40
CA ASN A 218 -33.37 -2.40 5.26
C ASN A 218 -34.47 -1.34 5.07
N GLY A 219 -35.28 -1.45 4.03
CA GLY A 219 -36.17 -0.38 3.58
C GLY A 219 -35.48 0.68 2.73
N GLU A 220 -36.29 1.40 1.96
CA GLU A 220 -35.83 2.42 1.01
C GLU A 220 -35.00 3.53 1.67
N ASP A 221 -35.53 4.14 2.74
CA ASP A 221 -34.93 5.32 3.36
C ASP A 221 -33.52 5.06 3.90
N ALA A 222 -33.28 3.87 4.44
CA ALA A 222 -31.97 3.46 4.94
C ALA A 222 -30.97 3.28 3.79
N VAL A 223 -31.39 2.66 2.69
CA VAL A 223 -30.52 2.44 1.52
C VAL A 223 -30.27 3.74 0.77
N PHE A 224 -31.24 4.62 0.68
CA PHE A 224 -31.06 5.94 0.07
C PHE A 224 -29.95 6.72 0.79
N LYS A 225 -30.02 6.79 2.13
CA LYS A 225 -28.95 7.40 2.94
C LYS A 225 -27.61 6.71 2.73
N PHE A 226 -27.59 5.38 2.64
CA PHE A 226 -26.38 4.60 2.39
C PHE A 226 -25.74 4.96 1.03
N ILE A 227 -26.52 4.98 -0.05
CA ILE A 227 -26.04 5.30 -1.39
C ILE A 227 -25.57 6.75 -1.48
N THR A 228 -26.35 7.72 -0.97
CA THR A 228 -25.96 9.14 -0.93
C THR A 228 -24.67 9.35 -0.15
N THR A 229 -24.56 8.77 1.06
CA THR A 229 -23.34 8.87 1.88
C THR A 229 -22.13 8.28 1.15
N LEU A 230 -22.31 7.13 0.50
CA LEU A 230 -21.22 6.49 -0.22
C LEU A 230 -20.82 7.28 -1.47
N LYS A 231 -21.77 7.88 -2.18
CA LYS A 231 -21.52 8.79 -3.30
C LYS A 231 -20.68 9.97 -2.84
N ASP A 232 -21.06 10.64 -1.75
CA ASP A 232 -20.32 11.77 -1.21
C ASP A 232 -18.90 11.39 -0.82
N LEU A 233 -18.73 10.24 -0.17
CA LEU A 233 -17.41 9.69 0.15
C LEU A 233 -16.59 9.38 -1.12
N ALA A 234 -17.22 8.83 -2.16
CA ALA A 234 -16.55 8.55 -3.43
C ALA A 234 -16.08 9.86 -4.08
N THR A 235 -16.95 10.86 -4.22
CA THR A 235 -16.61 12.18 -4.77
C THR A 235 -15.45 12.84 -4.03
N LEU A 236 -15.43 12.76 -2.69
CA LEU A 236 -14.37 13.36 -1.86
C LEU A 236 -13.02 12.62 -1.94
N ASN A 237 -13.02 11.33 -2.27
CA ASN A 237 -11.84 10.46 -2.17
C ASN A 237 -11.47 9.79 -3.51
N ARG A 238 -11.72 10.48 -4.62
CA ARG A 238 -11.37 10.03 -5.98
C ARG A 238 -12.00 8.67 -6.34
N GLY A 239 -13.23 8.46 -5.92
CA GLY A 239 -13.99 7.24 -6.10
C GLY A 239 -15.01 7.34 -7.22
N ILE A 240 -15.20 6.24 -7.94
CA ILE A 240 -16.25 6.02 -8.92
C ILE A 240 -17.17 4.96 -8.32
N LEU A 241 -18.36 5.37 -7.90
CA LEU A 241 -19.39 4.46 -7.43
C LEU A 241 -20.28 4.06 -8.61
N ILE A 242 -20.40 2.77 -8.87
CA ILE A 242 -21.28 2.21 -9.90
C ILE A 242 -22.36 1.38 -9.18
N VAL A 243 -23.63 1.69 -9.44
CA VAL A 243 -24.76 1.00 -8.85
C VAL A 243 -25.61 0.37 -9.96
N SER A 244 -25.78 -0.95 -9.90
CA SER A 244 -26.71 -1.65 -10.79
C SER A 244 -28.14 -1.38 -10.35
N ILE A 245 -28.96 -0.88 -11.27
CA ILE A 245 -30.36 -0.57 -11.05
C ILE A 245 -31.18 -1.23 -12.16
N GLU A 246 -32.10 -2.11 -11.78
CA GLU A 246 -33.08 -2.70 -12.68
C GLU A 246 -34.45 -2.12 -12.33
N LYS A 247 -35.09 -1.41 -13.27
CA LYS A 247 -36.36 -0.71 -13.02
C LYS A 247 -37.45 -1.68 -12.57
N GLU A 248 -37.45 -2.89 -13.13
CA GLU A 248 -38.42 -3.94 -12.87
C GLU A 248 -38.27 -4.55 -11.46
N ALA A 249 -37.12 -4.36 -10.82
CA ALA A 249 -36.83 -4.89 -9.48
C ALA A 249 -37.10 -3.87 -8.36
N LEU A 250 -37.42 -2.61 -8.70
CA LEU A 250 -37.59 -1.52 -7.74
C LEU A 250 -38.98 -0.88 -7.82
N SER A 251 -39.38 -0.22 -6.73
CA SER A 251 -40.53 0.67 -6.77
C SER A 251 -40.23 1.90 -7.63
N ASP A 252 -41.26 2.55 -8.20
CA ASP A 252 -41.08 3.80 -8.94
C ASP A 252 -40.41 4.89 -8.08
N LYS A 253 -40.75 4.93 -6.78
CA LYS A 253 -40.12 5.86 -5.82
C LYS A 253 -38.62 5.61 -5.70
N ALA A 254 -38.21 4.35 -5.52
CA ALA A 254 -36.80 3.98 -5.37
C ALA A 254 -36.01 4.17 -6.65
N TYR A 255 -36.58 3.77 -7.79
CA TYR A 255 -35.96 4.01 -9.09
C TYR A 255 -35.72 5.52 -9.31
N ASN A 256 -36.76 6.34 -9.17
CA ASN A 256 -36.66 7.78 -9.39
C ASN A 256 -35.66 8.45 -8.45
N PHE A 257 -35.65 8.07 -7.16
CA PHE A 257 -34.67 8.59 -6.21
C PHE A 257 -33.24 8.27 -6.66
N LEU A 258 -32.94 6.98 -6.89
CA LEU A 258 -31.58 6.55 -7.23
C LEU A 258 -31.09 7.13 -8.56
N THR A 259 -31.94 7.19 -9.60
CA THR A 259 -31.56 7.77 -10.89
C THR A 259 -31.48 9.30 -10.88
N SER A 260 -32.08 9.96 -9.88
CA SER A 260 -31.89 11.41 -9.66
C SER A 260 -30.62 11.72 -8.87
N GLU A 261 -30.19 10.77 -8.03
CA GLU A 261 -29.03 10.91 -7.15
C GLU A 261 -27.71 10.53 -7.84
N LEU A 262 -27.79 9.61 -8.80
CA LEU A 262 -26.69 9.04 -9.57
C LEU A 262 -26.81 9.43 -11.05
N GLU A 263 -25.68 9.64 -11.72
CA GLU A 263 -25.66 9.92 -13.15
C GLU A 263 -25.73 8.62 -13.99
N PRO A 264 -26.28 8.64 -15.21
CA PRO A 264 -26.16 7.52 -16.12
C PRO A 264 -24.69 7.20 -16.43
N ILE A 265 -24.33 5.91 -16.53
CA ILE A 265 -22.94 5.47 -16.75
C ILE A 265 -22.34 6.02 -18.06
N GLU A 266 -23.16 6.36 -19.05
CA GLU A 266 -22.74 6.93 -20.33
C GLU A 266 -22.03 8.28 -20.16
N ASN A 267 -22.29 8.99 -19.06
CA ASN A 267 -21.63 10.25 -18.73
C ASN A 267 -20.22 10.05 -18.17
N LEU A 268 -19.84 8.82 -17.80
CA LEU A 268 -18.50 8.51 -17.31
C LEU A 268 -17.49 8.61 -18.47
N LYS A 269 -16.84 9.77 -18.58
CA LYS A 269 -15.79 10.00 -19.58
C LYS A 269 -14.51 9.26 -19.18
N MET A 270 -14.31 8.09 -19.75
CA MET A 270 -13.09 7.28 -19.58
C MET A 270 -11.89 7.81 -20.39
N LYS A 271 -11.60 9.12 -20.31
CA LYS A 271 -10.41 9.70 -20.95
C LYS A 271 -9.29 9.86 -19.93
N ALA A 272 -8.15 9.21 -20.19
CA ALA A 272 -6.91 9.53 -19.51
C ALA A 272 -6.48 10.95 -19.89
N ARG A 273 -5.98 11.73 -18.93
CA ARG A 273 -5.34 13.02 -19.20
C ARG A 273 -4.11 12.77 -20.08
N GLU A 274 -4.14 13.22 -21.33
CA GLU A 274 -2.92 13.38 -22.13
C GLU A 274 -2.14 14.54 -21.49
N GLU A 275 -0.90 14.28 -21.08
CA GLU A 275 -0.01 15.31 -20.53
C GLU A 275 0.33 16.32 -21.65
N GLU A 276 -0.05 17.59 -21.44
CA GLU A 276 0.61 18.74 -22.08
C GLU A 276 1.95 19.03 -21.39
#